data_AF-A0A1E5A774-F1
#
_entry.id   AF-A0A1E5A774-F1
#
_cell.length_a   1.000
_cell.length_b   1.000
_cell.length_c   1.000
_cell.angle_alpha   90.00
_cell.angle_beta   90.00
_cell.angle_gamma   90.00
#
_symmetry.space_group_name_H-M   'P 1'
#
loop_
_entity.id
_entity.type
_entity.pdbx_description
1 polymer ?
#
loop_
_entity_poly.entity_id
_entity_poly.type
_entity_poly.pdbx_seq_one_letter_code
_entity_poly.pdbx_strand_id
1 'polypeptide(L)' 'MLYKVLCLAFIGICVVSISLAWVISSFFNSASRNPVIIEGTKTLLYVAIATLEVLALVMFIYLILTLGKI' A
#
# COMPACT_ATOMS: atom_id res chain seq x y z
N MET A 1 10.40 -24.88 4.74
CA MET A 1 10.00 -23.92 3.68
C MET A 1 9.13 -22.77 4.19
N LEU A 2 8.31 -22.99 5.23
CA LEU A 2 7.43 -21.99 5.87
C LEU A 2 8.09 -20.63 6.17
N TYR A 3 9.30 -20.62 6.73
CA TYR A 3 9.98 -19.38 7.13
C TYR A 3 10.28 -18.44 5.95
N LYS A 4 10.56 -18.98 4.75
CA LYS A 4 10.83 -18.17 3.55
C LYS A 4 9.56 -17.45 3.07
N VAL A 5 8.41 -18.11 3.21
CA VAL A 5 7.09 -17.55 2.85
C VAL A 5 6.69 -16.44 3.81
N LEU A 6 6.90 -16.64 5.12
CA LEU A 6 6.63 -15.61 6.14
C LEU A 6 7.50 -14.36 5.93
N CYS A 7 8.77 -14.55 5.59
CA CYS A 7 9.67 -13.44 5.31
C CYS A 7 9.25 -12.63 4.06
N LEU A 8 8.83 -13.33 2.99
CA LEU A 8 8.33 -12.67 1.78
C LEU A 8 7.05 -11.85 2.05
N ALA A 9 6.13 -12.38 2.84
CA ALA A 9 4.91 -11.67 3.22
C ALA A 9 5.19 -10.43 4.08
N PHE A 10 6.13 -10.54 5.02
CA PHE A 10 6.56 -9.41 5.85
C PHE A 10 7.16 -8.27 5.02
N ILE A 11 8.06 -8.59 4.08
CA ILE A 11 8.64 -7.60 3.17
C ILE A 11 7.55 -6.90 2.35
N GLY A 12 6.57 -7.65 1.83
CA GLY A 12 5.44 -7.08 1.09
C GLY A 12 4.65 -6.05 1.91
N ILE A 13 4.30 -6.38 3.15
CA ILE A 13 3.57 -5.48 4.06
C ILE A 13 4.39 -4.23 4.37
N CYS A 14 5.70 -4.38 4.61
CA CYS A 14 6.59 -3.24 4.86
C CYS A 14 6.63 -2.28 3.67
N VAL A 15 6.76 -2.80 2.44
CA VAL A 15 6.79 -1.99 1.21
C VAL A 15 5.49 -1.22 1.02
N VAL A 16 4.34 -1.86 1.23
CA VAL A 16 3.03 -1.19 1.15
C VAL A 16 2.93 -0.06 2.19
N SER A 17 3.35 -0.32 3.43
CA SER A 17 3.29 0.65 4.52
C SER A 17 4.14 1.90 4.25
N ILE A 18 5.36 1.70 3.75
CA ILE A 18 6.27 2.81 3.38
C ILE A 18 5.66 3.62 2.21
N SER A 19 5.12 2.93 1.21
CA SER A 19 4.51 3.57 0.03
C SER A 19 3.29 4.41 0.43
N LEU A 20 2.44 3.87 1.31
CA LEU A 20 1.27 4.57 1.83
C LEU A 20 1.65 5.84 2.59
N ALA A 21 2.64 5.74 3.48
CA ALA A 21 3.15 6.89 4.23
C ALA A 21 3.72 7.98 3.29
N TRP A 22 4.42 7.56 2.23
CA TRP A 22 4.98 8.49 1.24
C TRP A 22 3.89 9.21 0.45
N VAL A 23 2.87 8.49 -0.02
CA VAL A 23 1.72 9.05 -0.74
C VAL A 23 0.97 10.07 0.12
N ILE A 24 0.70 9.73 1.38
CA ILE A 24 0.02 10.63 2.32
C ILE A 24 0.88 11.88 2.61
N SER A 25 2.17 11.70 2.86
CA SER A 25 3.10 12.82 3.10
C SER A 25 3.18 13.77 1.89
N SER A 26 3.25 13.21 0.67
CA SER A 26 3.25 13.98 -0.57
C SER A 26 1.96 14.79 -0.75
N PHE A 27 0.81 14.20 -0.42
CA PHE A 27 -0.47 14.90 -0.46
C PHE A 27 -0.51 16.07 0.51
N PHE A 28 -0.12 15.88 1.78
CA PHE A 28 -0.10 16.97 2.76
C PHE A 28 0.87 18.10 2.38
N ASN A 29 2.05 17.76 1.84
CA ASN A 29 3.02 18.74 1.36
C ASN A 29 2.50 19.51 0.13
N SER A 30 1.73 18.86 -0.74
CA SER A 30 1.13 19.52 -1.90
C SER A 30 -0.04 20.42 -1.49
N ALA A 31 -0.90 19.95 -0.58
CA ALA A 31 -2.04 20.69 -0.04
C ALA A 31 -1.60 21.93 0.76
N SER A 32 -0.47 21.85 1.48
CA SER A 32 0.08 22.99 2.21
C SER A 32 0.65 24.07 1.28
N ARG A 33 1.21 23.69 0.14
CA ARG A 33 1.77 24.62 -0.86
C ARG A 33 0.71 25.30 -1.70
N ASN A 34 -0.35 24.57 -2.07
CA ASN A 34 -1.41 25.13 -2.90
C ASN A 34 -2.78 24.49 -2.56
N PRO A 35 -3.59 25.15 -1.72
CA PRO A 35 -4.85 24.57 -1.24
C PRO A 35 -5.95 24.52 -2.31
N VAL A 36 -5.80 25.24 -3.43
CA VAL A 36 -6.79 25.27 -4.52
C VAL A 36 -6.79 23.95 -5.30
N ILE A 37 -5.66 23.24 -5.34
CA ILE A 37 -5.53 21.97 -6.10
C ILE A 37 -5.95 20.73 -5.29
N ILE A 38 -6.47 20.92 -4.07
CA ILE A 38 -6.79 19.83 -3.14
C ILE A 38 -7.83 18.87 -3.73
N GLU A 39 -8.87 19.36 -4.42
CA GLU A 39 -9.88 18.49 -5.03
C GLU A 39 -9.31 17.60 -6.14
N GLY A 40 -8.45 18.15 -7.00
CA GLY A 40 -7.79 17.38 -8.07
C GLY A 40 -6.82 16.32 -7.53
N THR A 41 -6.09 16.66 -6.45
CA THR A 41 -5.11 15.78 -5.82
C THR A 41 -5.74 14.74 -4.88
N LYS A 42 -6.94 14.98 -4.34
CA LYS A 42 -7.71 13.99 -3.56
C LYS A 42 -8.06 12.75 -4.38
N THR A 43 -8.50 12.93 -5.62
CA THR A 43 -8.84 11.80 -6.49
C THR A 43 -7.60 10.92 -6.76
N LEU A 44 -6.45 11.55 -7.03
CA LEU A 44 -5.18 10.85 -7.19
C LEU A 44 -4.75 10.12 -5.92
N LEU A 45 -4.95 10.72 -4.75
CA LEU A 45 -4.70 10.09 -3.45
C LEU A 45 -5.54 8.82 -3.27
N TYR A 46 -6.84 8.87 -3.56
CA TYR A 46 -7.71 7.70 -3.43
C TYR A 46 -7.33 6.58 -4.39
N VAL A 47 -6.96 6.90 -5.63
CA VAL A 47 -6.48 5.90 -6.60
C VAL A 47 -5.17 5.26 -6.12
N ALA A 48 -4.24 6.05 -5.59
CA ALA A 48 -2.98 5.52 -5.04
C ALA A 48 -3.21 4.62 -3.82
N ILE A 49 -4.10 5.00 -2.90
CA ILE A 49 -4.46 4.17 -1.74
C ILE A 49 -5.14 2.88 -2.20
N ALA A 50 -6.11 2.96 -3.11
CA ALA A 50 -6.84 1.80 -3.61
C ALA A 50 -5.90 0.79 -4.29
N THR A 51 -4.94 1.26 -5.09
CA THR A 51 -3.96 0.38 -5.74
C THR A 51 -3.01 -0.30 -4.74
N LEU A 52 -2.57 0.41 -3.70
CA LEU A 52 -1.75 -0.15 -2.63
C LEU A 52 -2.51 -1.19 -1.79
N GLU A 53 -3.78 -0.92 -1.49
CA GLU A 53 -4.67 -1.87 -0.79
C GLU A 53 -4.90 -3.14 -1.62
N VAL A 54 -5.18 -3.00 -2.92
CA VAL A 54 -5.33 -4.17 -3.81
C VAL A 54 -4.05 -5.01 -3.84
N LEU A 55 -2.88 -4.37 -3.91
CA LEU A 55 -1.60 -5.08 -3.87
C LEU A 55 -1.42 -5.85 -2.54
N ALA A 56 -1.73 -5.22 -1.41
CA ALA A 56 -1.66 -5.85 -0.09
C ALA A 56 -2.61 -7.05 -0.01
N LEU A 57 -3.83 -6.91 -0.52
CA LEU A 57 -4.86 -7.94 -0.52
C LEU A 57 -4.44 -9.14 -1.39
N VAL A 58 -3.84 -8.91 -2.55
CA VAL A 58 -3.28 -9.99 -3.40
C VAL A 58 -2.16 -10.74 -2.67
N MET A 59 -1.25 -10.03 -2.01
CA MET A 59 -0.17 -10.64 -1.23
C MET A 59 -0.72 -11.45 -0.03
N PHE A 60 -1.77 -10.96 0.61
CA PHE A 60 -2.44 -11.65 1.71
C PHE A 60 -3.16 -12.93 1.26
N ILE A 61 -3.88 -12.88 0.14
CA ILE A 61 -4.50 -14.08 -0.47
C ILE A 61 -3.42 -15.11 -0.82
N TYR A 62 -2.31 -14.67 -1.42
CA TYR A 62 -1.20 -15.56 -1.74
C TYR A 62 -0.64 -16.27 -0.50
N LEU A 63 -0.50 -15.55 0.62
CA LEU A 63 -0.08 -16.13 1.89
C LEU A 63 -1.04 -17.22 2.37
N ILE A 64 -2.36 -16.94 2.37
CA ILE A 64 -3.39 -17.91 2.79
C ILE A 64 -3.36 -19.16 1.90
N LEU A 65 -3.32 -18.99 0.58
CA LEU A 65 -3.27 -20.11 -0.38
C LEU A 65 -2.02 -20.97 -0.18
N THR A 66 -0.90 -20.36 0.23
CA THR A 66 0.34 -21.08 0.52
C THR A 66 0.25 -21.85 1.83
N LEU A 67 -0.45 -21.32 2.83
CA LEU A 67 -0.68 -22.02 4.11
C LEU A 67 -1.69 -23.16 3.99
N GLY A 68 -2.76 -23.03 3.19
CA GLY A 68 -3.79 -24.06 3.03
C GLY A 68 -3.35 -25.30 2.23
N LYS A 69 -2.15 -25.29 1.67
CA LYS A 69 -1.51 -26.46 1.01
C LYS A 69 -0.54 -27.21 1.93
N ILE A 70 -0.38 -26.75 3.17
CA ILE A 70 0.41 -27.39 4.23
C ILE A 70 -0.55 -28.20 5.10
#